data_AF-A0A1Z8UFC4-F1
#
_entry.id   AF-A0A1Z8UFC4-F1
#
_cell.length_a   1.000
_cell.length_b   1.000
_cell.length_c   1.000
_cell.angle_alpha   90.00
_cell.angle_beta   90.00
_cell.angle_gamma   90.00
#
_symmetry.space_group_name_H-M   'P 1'
#
loop_
_entity.id
_entity.type
_entity.pdbx_description
1 polymer ?
#
loop_
_entity_poly.entity_id
_entity_poly.type
_entity_poly.pdbx_seq_one_letter_code
_entity_poly.pdbx_strand_id
1 'polypeptide(L)'
;MPNPRWTHDRKLTQSLIGIVGVDEAGRGCLAGPVVAGAVILPAIFFTCAKNRKLTEEMNDSKHFDEIKREELFAQILELADKKVLYGSTGIASVEEIEEHNIVGATCIAMQRAMDQVSAKSDWLWKPVKKISLELFDKTQDPAKDWEVMVDGRPMKKLPYKHEGLVRGDTKSLAIAMASMLAKVNRDRLMRELHQQFPSFGFDSNKGYGTPVHLHALKEKGPTEHHRPRFLRNLISESRVTSVENEQSQLSFL
;
A
#
# COMPACT_ATOMS: atom_id res chain seq x y z
N MET A 1 4.39 27.64 1.74
CA MET A 1 4.12 27.34 0.31
C MET A 1 2.98 26.33 0.25
N PRO A 2 2.11 26.33 -0.79
CA PRO A 2 1.16 25.23 -0.97
C PRO A 2 1.87 23.88 -0.93
N ASN A 3 1.23 22.88 -0.30
CA ASN A 3 1.67 21.50 -0.39
C ASN A 3 1.93 21.13 -1.88
N PRO A 4 3.15 20.72 -2.27
CA PRO A 4 3.48 20.44 -3.66
C PRO A 4 2.61 19.31 -4.24
N ARG A 5 2.22 18.34 -3.40
CA ARG A 5 1.32 17.24 -3.75
C ARG A 5 -0.08 17.71 -4.14
N TRP A 6 -0.65 18.62 -3.33
CA TRP A 6 -1.90 19.30 -3.67
C TRP A 6 -1.80 20.03 -5.01
N THR A 7 -0.68 20.72 -5.23
CA THR A 7 -0.48 21.52 -6.43
C THR A 7 -0.39 20.67 -7.69
N HIS A 8 0.26 19.51 -7.61
CA HIS A 8 0.32 18.53 -8.68
C HIS A 8 -1.08 18.06 -9.08
N ASP A 9 -1.84 17.52 -8.12
CA ASP A 9 -3.16 16.94 -8.40
C ASP A 9 -4.19 18.00 -8.82
N ARG A 10 -4.13 19.20 -8.25
CA ARG A 10 -4.97 20.33 -8.69
C ARG A 10 -4.72 20.71 -10.15
N LYS A 11 -3.47 20.65 -10.62
CA LYS A 11 -3.15 20.98 -12.01
C LYS A 11 -3.72 19.92 -12.96
N LEU A 12 -3.61 18.64 -12.61
CA LEU A 12 -4.18 17.54 -13.40
C LEU A 12 -5.71 17.64 -13.49
N THR A 13 -6.37 17.99 -12.38
CA THR A 13 -7.85 18.07 -12.33
C THR A 13 -8.47 19.25 -13.06
N GLN A 14 -7.70 20.18 -13.65
CA GLN A 14 -8.27 21.34 -14.36
C GLN A 14 -9.13 20.95 -15.57
N SER A 15 -8.88 19.78 -16.16
CA SER A 15 -9.60 19.25 -17.31
C SER A 15 -10.20 17.87 -17.06
N LEU A 16 -10.31 17.42 -15.80
CA LEU A 16 -10.76 16.08 -15.44
C LEU A 16 -11.89 16.13 -14.40
N ILE A 17 -12.65 15.04 -14.27
CA ILE A 17 -13.70 14.91 -13.24
C ILE A 17 -13.07 14.77 -11.85
N GLY A 18 -11.90 14.14 -11.77
CA GLY A 18 -11.17 13.92 -10.54
C GLY A 18 -10.00 12.98 -10.76
N ILE A 19 -9.40 12.56 -9.66
CA ILE A 19 -8.29 11.60 -9.67
C ILE A 19 -8.52 10.46 -8.69
N VAL A 20 -7.87 9.33 -8.96
CA VAL A 20 -7.77 8.18 -8.08
C VAL A 20 -6.30 7.89 -7.80
N GLY A 21 -5.92 7.86 -6.54
CA GLY A 21 -4.59 7.46 -6.09
C GLY A 21 -4.61 6.10 -5.43
N VAL A 22 -3.60 5.28 -5.71
CA VAL A 22 -3.46 3.92 -5.19
C VAL A 22 -2.02 3.68 -4.73
N ASP A 23 -1.85 3.08 -3.56
CA ASP A 23 -0.55 2.70 -3.01
C ASP A 23 -0.71 1.46 -2.11
N GLU A 24 0.40 0.80 -1.77
CA GLU A 24 0.44 -0.37 -0.90
C GLU A 24 1.43 -0.29 0.26
N ALA A 25 1.14 -1.05 1.31
CA ALA A 25 2.03 -1.30 2.43
C ALA A 25 2.31 -2.80 2.60
N GLY A 26 3.55 -3.14 2.94
CA GLY A 26 3.91 -4.49 3.39
C GLY A 26 4.52 -5.42 2.34
N ARG A 27 4.90 -4.94 1.16
CA ARG A 27 5.45 -5.82 0.12
C ARG A 27 6.75 -6.53 0.52
N GLY A 28 7.64 -5.82 1.22
CA GLY A 28 8.96 -6.35 1.62
C GLY A 28 8.98 -7.09 2.96
N CYS A 29 7.85 -7.27 3.64
CA CYS A 29 7.81 -7.92 4.94
C CYS A 29 7.96 -9.45 4.82
N LEU A 30 8.54 -10.08 5.84
CA LEU A 30 8.61 -11.54 5.98
C LEU A 30 7.29 -12.14 6.48
N ALA A 31 6.48 -11.35 7.18
CA ALA A 31 5.21 -11.78 7.75
C ALA A 31 4.08 -10.76 7.53
N GLY A 32 2.85 -11.25 7.63
CA GLY A 32 1.61 -10.51 7.50
C GLY A 32 1.18 -10.27 6.04
N PRO A 33 -0.01 -9.69 5.84
CA PRO A 33 -0.58 -9.45 4.52
C PRO A 33 0.11 -8.28 3.80
N VAL A 34 -0.24 -8.11 2.52
CA VAL A 34 -0.09 -6.84 1.81
C VAL A 34 -1.43 -6.10 1.85
N VAL A 35 -1.39 -4.80 2.14
CA VAL A 35 -2.58 -3.94 2.21
C VAL A 35 -2.40 -2.83 1.19
N ALA A 36 -3.42 -2.57 0.38
CA ALA A 36 -3.47 -1.42 -0.53
C ALA A 36 -4.52 -0.43 -0.07
N GLY A 37 -4.30 0.84 -0.33
CA GLY A 37 -5.28 1.91 -0.18
C GLY A 37 -5.68 2.45 -1.54
N ALA A 38 -6.92 2.92 -1.67
CA ALA A 38 -7.38 3.65 -2.85
C ALA A 38 -8.17 4.88 -2.40
N VAL A 39 -7.90 6.03 -3.02
CA VAL A 39 -8.54 7.31 -2.68
C VAL A 39 -9.03 8.00 -3.95
N ILE A 40 -10.30 8.42 -3.94
CA ILE A 40 -10.94 9.24 -4.97
C ILE A 40 -10.97 10.69 -4.48
N LEU A 41 -10.36 11.60 -5.26
CA LEU A 41 -10.45 13.05 -5.08
C LEU A 41 -11.17 13.67 -6.29
N PRO A 42 -12.46 14.04 -6.16
CA PRO A 42 -13.18 14.78 -7.20
C PRO A 42 -12.52 16.14 -7.47
N ALA A 43 -12.60 16.69 -8.68
CA ALA A 43 -11.98 17.99 -9.01
C ALA A 43 -12.45 19.14 -8.10
N ILE A 44 -13.71 19.10 -7.66
CA ILE A 44 -14.27 20.06 -6.70
C ILE A 44 -13.58 20.03 -5.33
N PHE A 45 -12.91 18.93 -4.96
CA PHE A 45 -12.08 18.85 -3.76
C PHE A 45 -11.02 19.96 -3.72
N PHE A 46 -10.43 20.28 -4.88
CA PHE A 46 -9.32 21.21 -4.99
C PHE A 46 -9.72 22.69 -5.05
N THR A 47 -11.02 23.01 -5.08
CA THR A 47 -11.53 24.39 -5.05
C THR A 47 -11.73 24.89 -3.61
N CYS A 48 -11.76 23.98 -2.63
CA CYS A 48 -12.02 24.31 -1.23
C CYS A 48 -10.73 24.63 -0.46
N ALA A 49 -10.60 25.87 0.03
CA ALA A 49 -9.45 26.29 0.83
C ALA A 49 -9.34 25.52 2.17
N LYS A 50 -10.47 25.10 2.76
CA LYS A 50 -10.48 24.29 3.98
C LYS A 50 -9.85 22.91 3.77
N ASN A 51 -10.17 22.25 2.65
CA ASN A 51 -9.56 20.98 2.28
C ASN A 51 -8.05 21.14 2.13
N ARG A 52 -7.60 22.20 1.44
CA ARG A 52 -6.18 22.52 1.27
C ARG A 52 -5.45 22.66 2.60
N LYS A 53 -6.06 23.38 3.56
CA LYS A 53 -5.49 23.59 4.89
C LYS A 53 -5.42 22.28 5.67
N LEU A 54 -6.49 21.48 5.66
CA LEU A 54 -6.54 20.22 6.41
C LEU A 54 -5.48 19.25 5.88
N THR A 55 -5.20 19.25 4.58
CA THR A 55 -4.24 18.31 3.96
C THR A 55 -2.86 18.92 3.75
N GLU A 56 -2.52 20.02 4.42
CA GLU A 56 -1.23 20.72 4.22
C GLU A 56 -0.04 19.82 4.57
N GLU A 57 -0.17 19.04 5.65
CA GLU A 57 0.88 18.15 6.15
C GLU A 57 0.92 16.79 5.45
N MET A 58 -0.14 16.39 4.74
CA MET A 58 -0.33 15.03 4.20
C MET A 58 0.74 14.60 3.18
N ASN A 59 1.82 13.92 3.62
CA ASN A 59 3.02 13.55 2.86
C ASN A 59 3.29 12.03 2.84
N ASP A 60 4.46 11.61 2.33
CA ASP A 60 4.99 10.25 2.46
C ASP A 60 4.83 9.75 3.89
N SER A 61 4.02 8.69 4.03
CA SER A 61 3.66 8.11 5.31
C SER A 61 4.88 7.65 6.11
N LYS A 62 6.00 7.34 5.43
CA LYS A 62 7.25 6.87 6.06
C LYS A 62 7.98 7.95 6.86
N HIS A 63 7.66 9.23 6.64
CA HIS A 63 8.30 10.35 7.34
C HIS A 63 7.61 10.71 8.66
N PHE A 64 6.50 10.07 8.98
CA PHE A 64 5.71 10.36 10.17
C PHE A 64 5.85 9.26 11.21
N ASP A 65 5.90 9.67 12.48
CA ASP A 65 5.72 8.74 13.58
C ASP A 65 4.29 8.17 13.59
N GLU A 66 4.06 7.21 14.48
CA GLU A 66 2.77 6.53 14.56
C GLU A 66 1.62 7.46 14.97
N ILE A 67 1.87 8.38 15.91
CA ILE A 67 0.89 9.34 16.40
C ILE A 67 0.42 10.24 15.26
N LYS A 68 1.38 10.83 14.53
CA LYS A 68 1.08 11.71 13.40
C LYS A 68 0.38 10.98 12.26
N ARG A 69 0.70 9.71 12.01
CA ARG A 69 -0.03 8.90 11.01
C ARG A 69 -1.47 8.66 11.39
N GLU A 70 -1.75 8.35 12.65
CA GLU A 70 -3.12 8.17 13.15
C GLU A 70 -3.91 9.50 13.09
N GLU A 71 -3.28 10.64 13.39
CA GLU A 71 -3.88 11.97 13.20
C GLU A 71 -4.24 12.25 11.73
N LEU A 72 -3.30 12.05 10.82
CA LEU A 72 -3.51 12.28 9.38
C LEU A 72 -4.55 11.30 8.81
N PHE A 73 -4.57 10.05 9.28
CA PHE A 73 -5.60 9.07 8.94
C PHE A 73 -6.99 9.53 9.40
N ALA A 74 -7.10 10.07 10.63
CA ALA A 74 -8.36 10.62 11.14
C ALA A 74 -8.86 11.80 10.28
N GLN A 75 -7.96 12.66 9.79
CA GLN A 75 -8.33 13.74 8.86
C GLN A 75 -8.88 13.21 7.52
N ILE A 76 -8.32 12.11 6.98
CA ILE A 76 -8.86 11.46 5.78
C ILE A 76 -10.27 10.93 6.05
N LEU A 77 -10.50 10.30 7.21
CA LEU A 77 -11.82 9.82 7.59
C LEU A 77 -12.82 10.98 7.77
N GLU A 78 -12.43 12.08 8.41
CA GLU A 78 -13.28 13.26 8.56
C GLU A 78 -13.73 13.83 7.21
N LEU A 79 -12.82 13.87 6.23
CA LEU A 79 -13.13 14.28 4.85
C LEU A 79 -14.05 13.26 4.16
N ALA A 80 -13.84 11.96 4.40
CA ALA A 80 -14.68 10.90 3.85
C ALA A 80 -16.11 10.94 4.41
N ASP A 81 -16.28 11.17 5.72
CA ASP A 81 -17.59 11.30 6.38
C ASP A 81 -18.39 12.48 5.84
N LYS A 82 -17.69 13.55 5.47
CA LYS A 82 -18.27 14.73 4.80
C LYS A 82 -18.51 14.53 3.31
N LYS A 83 -18.21 13.35 2.76
CA LYS A 83 -18.32 12.99 1.34
C LYS A 83 -17.57 13.94 0.39
N VAL A 84 -16.47 14.56 0.86
CA VAL A 84 -15.64 15.42 0.00
C VAL A 84 -14.51 14.65 -0.69
N LEU A 85 -14.20 13.45 -0.18
CA LEU A 85 -13.37 12.43 -0.82
C LEU A 85 -13.93 11.05 -0.49
N TYR A 86 -13.40 10.01 -1.14
CA TYR A 86 -13.71 8.62 -0.78
C TYR A 86 -12.43 7.82 -0.65
N GLY A 87 -12.37 6.93 0.35
CA GLY A 87 -11.22 6.07 0.59
C GLY A 87 -11.62 4.68 1.07
N SER A 88 -10.85 3.68 0.66
CA SER A 88 -10.98 2.29 1.07
C SER A 88 -9.60 1.63 1.22
N THR A 89 -9.60 0.40 1.76
CA THR A 89 -8.41 -0.46 1.73
C THR A 89 -8.77 -1.84 1.19
N GLY A 90 -7.79 -2.52 0.59
CA GLY A 90 -7.89 -3.90 0.16
C GLY A 90 -6.72 -4.69 0.74
N ILE A 91 -6.96 -5.95 1.08
CA ILE A 91 -5.96 -6.80 1.73
C ILE A 91 -5.74 -8.01 0.83
N ALA A 92 -4.50 -8.47 0.68
CA ALA A 92 -4.22 -9.82 0.19
C ALA A 92 -3.42 -10.61 1.24
N SER A 93 -3.88 -11.81 1.53
CA SER A 93 -3.40 -12.65 2.61
C SER A 93 -2.03 -13.28 2.31
N VAL A 94 -1.45 -13.97 3.29
CA VAL A 94 -0.19 -14.70 3.10
C VAL A 94 -0.38 -15.85 2.12
N GLU A 95 -1.52 -16.52 2.17
CA GLU A 95 -1.92 -17.59 1.26
C GLU A 95 -1.96 -17.07 -0.19
N GLU A 96 -2.57 -15.91 -0.41
CA GLU A 96 -2.64 -15.28 -1.74
C GLU A 96 -1.27 -14.80 -2.23
N ILE A 97 -0.38 -14.37 -1.32
CA ILE A 97 1.01 -14.06 -1.65
C ILE A 97 1.75 -15.32 -2.12
N GLU A 98 1.53 -16.46 -1.48
CA GLU A 98 2.13 -17.72 -1.87
C GLU A 98 1.55 -18.23 -3.20
N GLU A 99 0.25 -18.10 -3.42
CA GLU A 99 -0.41 -18.51 -4.66
C GLU A 99 0.01 -17.64 -5.86
N HIS A 100 -0.08 -16.32 -5.71
CA HIS A 100 0.04 -15.38 -6.83
C HIS A 100 1.38 -14.66 -6.93
N ASN A 101 2.32 -14.94 -6.01
CA ASN A 101 3.53 -14.16 -5.74
C ASN A 101 3.23 -12.73 -5.25
N ILE A 102 4.25 -12.04 -4.73
CA ILE A 102 4.04 -10.72 -4.13
C ILE A 102 3.48 -9.67 -5.10
N VAL A 103 3.88 -9.71 -6.37
CA VAL A 103 3.36 -8.77 -7.38
C VAL A 103 1.89 -9.08 -7.67
N GLY A 104 1.52 -10.35 -7.79
CA GLY A 104 0.12 -10.77 -7.99
C GLY A 104 -0.77 -10.41 -6.80
N ALA A 105 -0.33 -10.69 -5.58
CA ALA A 105 -1.06 -10.34 -4.37
C ALA A 105 -1.19 -8.82 -4.18
N THR A 106 -0.17 -8.02 -4.52
CA THR A 106 -0.30 -6.56 -4.57
C THR A 106 -1.40 -6.12 -5.54
N CYS A 107 -1.46 -6.70 -6.75
CA CYS A 107 -2.55 -6.41 -7.69
C CYS A 107 -3.93 -6.77 -7.13
N ILE A 108 -4.05 -7.90 -6.42
CA ILE A 108 -5.30 -8.33 -5.79
C ILE A 108 -5.72 -7.32 -4.70
N ALA A 109 -4.80 -6.92 -3.83
CA ALA A 109 -5.08 -5.92 -2.79
C ALA A 109 -5.51 -4.58 -3.40
N MET A 110 -4.80 -4.11 -4.43
CA MET A 110 -5.15 -2.87 -5.15
C MET A 110 -6.50 -2.96 -5.84
N GLN A 111 -6.80 -4.07 -6.53
CA GLN A 111 -8.10 -4.31 -7.15
C GLN A 111 -9.22 -4.23 -6.11
N ARG A 112 -9.06 -4.92 -4.97
CA ARG A 112 -10.03 -4.86 -3.86
C ARG A 112 -10.24 -3.44 -3.34
N ALA A 113 -9.15 -2.68 -3.14
CA ALA A 113 -9.26 -1.29 -2.72
C ALA A 113 -10.04 -0.45 -3.76
N MET A 114 -9.67 -0.53 -5.03
CA MET A 114 -10.30 0.20 -6.12
C MET A 114 -11.80 -0.14 -6.25
N ASP A 115 -12.16 -1.41 -6.18
CA ASP A 115 -13.56 -1.86 -6.26
C ASP A 115 -14.38 -1.36 -5.07
N GLN A 116 -13.81 -1.45 -3.86
CA GLN A 116 -14.49 -0.97 -2.65
C GLN A 116 -14.66 0.54 -2.63
N VAL A 117 -13.65 1.33 -3.05
CA VAL A 117 -13.79 2.80 -3.05
C VAL A 117 -14.79 3.24 -4.12
N SER A 118 -14.83 2.55 -5.26
CA SER A 118 -15.82 2.76 -6.32
C SER A 118 -17.24 2.54 -5.78
N ALA A 119 -17.51 1.39 -5.16
CA ALA A 119 -18.81 1.09 -4.56
C ALA A 119 -19.17 2.08 -3.43
N LYS A 120 -18.22 2.41 -2.55
CA LYS A 120 -18.42 3.36 -1.43
C LYS A 120 -18.69 4.79 -1.88
N SER A 121 -18.25 5.15 -3.08
CA SER A 121 -18.47 6.46 -3.69
C SER A 121 -19.80 6.57 -4.45
N ASP A 122 -20.72 5.61 -4.26
CA ASP A 122 -21.95 5.49 -5.06
C ASP A 122 -21.64 5.49 -6.57
N TRP A 123 -20.52 4.86 -6.94
CA TRP A 123 -20.01 4.76 -8.29
C TRP A 123 -19.66 6.10 -8.96
N LEU A 124 -19.31 7.12 -8.17
CA LEU A 124 -18.80 8.41 -8.67
C LEU A 124 -17.63 8.22 -9.66
N TRP A 125 -16.76 7.24 -9.37
CA TRP A 125 -15.80 6.70 -10.32
C TRP A 125 -15.97 5.19 -10.43
N LYS A 126 -15.75 4.64 -11.63
CA LYS A 126 -15.76 3.20 -11.92
C LYS A 126 -14.43 2.77 -12.54
N PRO A 127 -13.76 1.73 -12.02
CA PRO A 127 -12.54 1.20 -12.64
C PRO A 127 -12.81 0.72 -14.07
N VAL A 128 -12.03 1.21 -15.02
CA VAL A 128 -12.11 0.79 -16.42
C VAL A 128 -11.14 -0.36 -16.65
N LYS A 129 -11.60 -1.50 -17.14
CA LYS A 129 -10.72 -2.64 -17.47
C LYS A 129 -9.78 -2.28 -18.62
N LYS A 130 -8.55 -2.80 -18.58
CA LYS A 130 -7.65 -2.84 -19.74
C LYS A 130 -8.29 -3.72 -20.80
N ILE A 131 -8.50 -3.18 -22.00
CA ILE A 131 -9.00 -3.95 -23.14
C ILE A 131 -7.77 -4.40 -23.94
N SER A 132 -7.68 -5.68 -24.31
CA SER A 132 -6.53 -6.24 -25.05
C SER A 132 -6.38 -5.72 -26.49
N LEU A 133 -7.34 -4.91 -26.96
CA LEU A 133 -7.45 -4.36 -28.31
C LEU A 133 -7.31 -2.82 -28.28
N GLU A 134 -6.21 -2.31 -27.73
CA GLU A 134 -5.85 -0.87 -27.81
C GLU A 134 -5.33 -0.50 -29.20
N LEU A 135 -6.09 -0.75 -30.26
CA LEU A 135 -5.75 -0.23 -31.58
C LEU A 135 -6.73 0.82 -32.09
N PHE A 136 -8.01 0.82 -31.71
CA PHE A 136 -8.94 1.84 -32.22
C PHE A 136 -10.09 2.10 -31.25
N ASP A 137 -9.89 3.04 -30.31
CA ASP A 137 -10.99 3.93 -29.94
C ASP A 137 -10.45 5.27 -29.38
N LYS A 138 -10.19 6.22 -30.29
CA LYS A 138 -9.84 7.60 -29.95
C LYS A 138 -11.09 8.49 -29.96
N THR A 139 -12.14 8.07 -29.28
CA THR A 139 -13.37 8.87 -29.15
C THR A 139 -13.87 8.96 -27.71
N GLN A 140 -12.99 9.31 -26.76
CA GLN A 140 -13.43 9.83 -25.48
C GLN A 140 -12.97 11.28 -25.32
N ASP A 141 -13.95 12.13 -25.02
CA ASP A 141 -13.73 13.53 -24.64
C ASP A 141 -12.91 13.55 -23.33
N PRO A 142 -11.64 13.99 -23.36
CA PRO A 142 -10.79 13.99 -22.18
C PRO A 142 -11.33 14.89 -21.06
N ALA A 143 -12.23 15.85 -21.37
CA ALA A 143 -12.86 16.72 -20.38
C ALA A 143 -13.83 16.02 -19.41
N LYS A 144 -14.03 14.71 -19.56
CA LYS A 144 -14.94 13.89 -18.75
C LYS A 144 -14.31 12.61 -18.21
N ASP A 145 -12.99 12.56 -18.12
CA ASP A 145 -12.30 11.36 -17.63
C ASP A 145 -11.73 11.52 -16.21
N TRP A 146 -11.32 10.39 -15.64
CA TRP A 146 -10.63 10.30 -14.35
C TRP A 146 -9.18 9.89 -14.57
N GLU A 147 -8.25 10.58 -13.90
CA GLU A 147 -6.87 10.13 -13.85
C GLU A 147 -6.71 9.08 -12.75
N VAL A 148 -6.15 7.91 -13.10
CA VAL A 148 -5.92 6.82 -12.13
C VAL A 148 -4.43 6.57 -12.02
N MET A 149 -3.84 6.85 -10.86
CA MET A 149 -2.41 6.73 -10.62
C MET A 149 -2.10 5.70 -9.53
N VAL A 150 -1.14 4.82 -9.81
CA VAL A 150 -0.61 3.84 -8.86
C VAL A 150 0.83 4.22 -8.52
N ASP A 151 1.22 4.16 -7.23
CA ASP A 151 2.62 4.39 -6.87
C ASP A 151 3.57 3.39 -7.55
N GLY A 152 4.70 3.89 -8.02
CA GLY A 152 5.74 3.09 -8.66
C GLY A 152 5.57 2.99 -10.18
N ARG A 153 5.87 1.80 -10.72
CA ARG A 153 5.82 1.53 -12.17
C ARG A 153 4.46 0.92 -12.54
N PRO A 154 3.96 1.14 -13.78
CA PRO A 154 2.72 0.53 -14.23
C PRO A 154 2.69 -0.98 -13.99
N MET A 155 1.62 -1.47 -13.38
CA MET A 155 1.47 -2.87 -13.02
C MET A 155 0.76 -3.63 -14.13
N LYS A 156 1.50 -4.47 -14.87
CA LYS A 156 0.95 -5.25 -15.99
C LYS A 156 -0.28 -6.09 -15.61
N LYS A 157 -0.23 -6.74 -14.45
CA LYS A 157 -1.28 -7.66 -13.97
C LYS A 157 -2.48 -6.97 -13.31
N LEU A 158 -2.39 -5.68 -12.95
CA LEU A 158 -3.54 -4.95 -12.42
C LEU A 158 -4.54 -4.75 -13.57
N PRO A 159 -5.81 -5.17 -13.43
CA PRO A 159 -6.74 -5.30 -14.56
C PRO A 159 -7.33 -3.97 -15.01
N TYR A 160 -7.12 -2.89 -14.25
CA TYR A 160 -7.67 -1.57 -14.54
C TYR A 160 -6.69 -0.67 -15.28
N LYS A 161 -7.21 0.23 -16.13
CA LYS A 161 -6.42 1.31 -16.74
C LYS A 161 -5.87 2.21 -15.63
N HIS A 162 -4.59 2.51 -15.69
CA HIS A 162 -3.88 3.35 -14.73
C HIS A 162 -2.52 3.77 -15.30
N GLU A 163 -2.01 4.87 -14.79
CA GLU A 163 -0.63 5.31 -14.94
C GLU A 163 0.18 4.94 -13.69
N GLY A 164 1.48 4.67 -13.90
CA GLY A 164 2.41 4.47 -12.80
C GLY A 164 3.16 5.77 -12.50
N LEU A 165 3.14 6.22 -11.24
CA LEU A 165 3.87 7.40 -10.80
C LEU A 165 4.99 7.02 -9.83
N VAL A 166 6.23 7.03 -10.29
CA VAL A 166 7.39 6.69 -9.45
C VAL A 166 7.54 7.71 -8.31
N ARG A 167 7.52 7.21 -7.06
CA ARG A 167 7.48 8.03 -5.82
C ARG A 167 6.26 8.93 -5.80
N GLY A 168 5.12 8.36 -6.18
CA GLY A 168 3.84 9.02 -6.28
C GLY A 168 3.36 9.57 -4.95
N ASP A 169 3.64 8.89 -3.83
CA ASP A 169 3.37 9.37 -2.47
C ASP A 169 4.04 10.73 -2.16
N THR A 170 5.21 11.00 -2.73
CA THR A 170 5.90 12.30 -2.60
C THR A 170 5.38 13.39 -3.54
N LYS A 171 4.59 13.02 -4.56
CA LYS A 171 4.21 13.90 -5.70
C LYS A 171 2.72 14.15 -5.82
N SER A 172 1.89 13.18 -5.48
CA SER A 172 0.43 13.21 -5.59
C SER A 172 -0.19 13.10 -4.19
N LEU A 173 -1.18 13.96 -3.94
CA LEU A 173 -1.93 13.96 -2.68
C LEU A 173 -2.81 12.73 -2.59
N ALA A 174 -3.45 12.31 -3.69
CA ALA A 174 -4.28 11.12 -3.72
C ALA A 174 -3.47 9.85 -3.37
N ILE A 175 -2.26 9.71 -3.95
CA ILE A 175 -1.37 8.58 -3.64
C ILE A 175 -0.87 8.68 -2.19
N ALA A 176 -0.48 9.87 -1.70
CA ALA A 176 -0.07 10.04 -0.31
C ALA A 176 -1.18 9.62 0.69
N MET A 177 -2.44 9.98 0.42
CA MET A 177 -3.57 9.56 1.23
C MET A 177 -3.83 8.06 1.14
N ALA A 178 -3.72 7.47 -0.06
CA ALA A 178 -3.83 6.02 -0.25
C ALA A 178 -2.73 5.27 0.54
N SER A 179 -1.50 5.78 0.52
CA SER A 179 -0.37 5.29 1.32
C SER A 179 -0.69 5.32 2.81
N MET A 180 -1.25 6.43 3.29
CA MET A 180 -1.64 6.59 4.69
C MET A 180 -2.70 5.55 5.11
N LEU A 181 -3.74 5.36 4.29
CA LEU A 181 -4.77 4.35 4.52
C LEU A 181 -4.17 2.93 4.57
N ALA A 182 -3.33 2.59 3.59
CA ALA A 182 -2.67 1.28 3.54
C ALA A 182 -1.78 1.04 4.77
N LYS A 183 -0.95 2.03 5.11
CA LYS A 183 0.05 1.94 6.17
C LYS A 183 -0.57 1.83 7.55
N VAL A 184 -1.53 2.71 7.88
CA VAL A 184 -2.18 2.70 9.20
C VAL A 184 -2.98 1.43 9.40
N ASN A 185 -3.76 1.01 8.41
CA ASN A 185 -4.52 -0.24 8.51
C ASN A 185 -3.62 -1.46 8.64
N ARG A 186 -2.54 -1.53 7.85
CA ARG A 186 -1.59 -2.65 7.97
C ARG A 186 -0.90 -2.66 9.34
N ASP A 187 -0.46 -1.52 9.84
CA ASP A 187 0.24 -1.46 11.11
C ASP A 187 -0.66 -1.88 12.27
N ARG A 188 -1.95 -1.56 12.24
CA ARG A 188 -2.96 -2.08 13.18
C ARG A 188 -3.03 -3.60 13.17
N LEU A 189 -3.12 -4.23 11.98
CA LEU A 189 -3.11 -5.69 11.84
C LEU A 189 -1.83 -6.32 12.42
N MET A 190 -0.67 -5.67 12.23
CA MET A 190 0.59 -6.18 12.79
C MET A 190 0.66 -6.05 14.32
N ARG A 191 0.01 -5.03 14.91
CA ARG A 191 -0.13 -4.92 16.38
C ARG A 191 -1.06 -5.98 16.95
N GLU A 192 -2.16 -6.27 16.27
CA GLU A 192 -3.05 -7.38 16.63
C GLU A 192 -2.30 -8.72 16.55
N LEU A 193 -1.49 -8.91 15.50
CA LEU A 193 -0.68 -10.11 15.36
C LEU A 193 0.38 -10.23 16.45
N HIS A 194 0.95 -9.11 16.90
CA HIS A 194 1.90 -9.11 18.02
C HIS A 194 1.29 -9.63 19.32
N GLN A 195 0.00 -9.36 19.59
CA GLN A 195 -0.67 -9.86 20.79
C GLN A 195 -0.70 -11.41 20.81
N GLN A 196 -0.80 -12.04 19.64
CA GLN A 196 -0.79 -13.49 19.49
C GLN A 196 0.63 -14.06 19.46
N PHE A 197 1.58 -13.33 18.86
CA PHE A 197 2.95 -13.78 18.63
C PHE A 197 3.98 -12.75 19.14
N PRO A 198 4.04 -12.46 20.45
CA PRO A 198 4.78 -11.32 21.00
C PRO A 198 6.29 -11.41 20.76
N SER A 199 6.85 -12.62 20.74
CA SER A 199 8.28 -12.82 20.52
C SER A 199 8.80 -12.32 19.18
N PHE A 200 7.94 -12.19 18.17
CA PHE A 200 8.37 -11.75 16.84
C PHE A 200 8.44 -10.22 16.72
N GLY A 201 7.97 -9.45 17.72
CA GLY A 201 8.07 -7.98 17.73
C GLY A 201 7.28 -7.26 16.63
N PHE A 202 6.18 -7.86 16.16
CA PHE A 202 5.37 -7.33 15.05
C PHE A 202 4.78 -5.94 15.30
N ASP A 203 4.57 -5.56 16.56
CA ASP A 203 4.13 -4.23 16.97
C ASP A 203 5.15 -3.15 16.61
N SER A 204 6.44 -3.47 16.61
CA SER A 204 7.52 -2.55 16.28
C SER A 204 7.97 -2.73 14.83
N ASN A 205 8.40 -3.94 14.46
CA ASN A 205 8.98 -4.21 13.15
C ASN A 205 7.96 -4.39 12.03
N LYS A 206 6.65 -4.47 12.32
CA LYS A 206 5.56 -4.60 11.35
C LYS A 206 5.76 -5.75 10.35
N GLY A 207 6.46 -6.82 10.75
CA GLY A 207 6.76 -8.01 9.93
C GLY A 207 8.01 -7.90 9.07
N TYR A 208 8.79 -6.81 9.12
CA TYR A 208 10.10 -6.73 8.47
C TYR A 208 11.14 -7.57 9.21
N GLY A 209 12.13 -8.10 8.49
CA GLY A 209 13.21 -8.94 9.04
C GLY A 209 14.23 -8.18 9.88
N THR A 210 13.82 -7.60 11.00
CA THR A 210 14.73 -6.97 11.97
C THR A 210 15.46 -8.04 12.79
N PRO A 211 16.57 -7.72 13.47
CA PRO A 211 17.30 -8.69 14.30
C PRO A 211 16.40 -9.43 15.31
N VAL A 212 15.47 -8.72 15.95
CA VAL A 212 14.49 -9.31 16.88
C VAL A 212 13.61 -10.36 16.18
N HIS A 213 13.08 -10.02 15.01
CA HIS A 213 12.23 -10.92 14.23
C HIS A 213 13.01 -12.15 13.76
N LEU A 214 14.21 -11.95 13.20
CA LEU A 214 15.05 -13.03 12.70
C LEU A 214 15.51 -13.97 13.82
N HIS A 215 15.80 -13.43 15.01
CA HIS A 215 16.12 -14.25 16.18
C HIS A 215 14.92 -15.09 16.62
N ALA A 216 13.72 -14.51 16.73
CA ALA A 216 12.51 -15.25 17.06
C ALA A 216 12.18 -16.34 16.03
N LEU A 217 12.41 -16.07 14.74
CA LEU A 217 12.29 -17.05 13.65
C LEU A 217 13.24 -18.24 13.81
N LYS A 218 14.48 -18.01 14.26
CA LYS A 218 15.46 -19.07 14.53
C LYS A 218 15.07 -19.90 15.74
N GLU A 219 14.67 -19.25 16.84
CA GLU A 219 14.36 -19.91 18.11
C GLU A 219 13.04 -20.69 18.08
N LYS A 220 12.00 -20.13 17.43
CA LYS A 220 10.62 -20.64 17.51
C LYS A 220 10.08 -21.19 16.19
N GLY A 221 10.80 -20.98 15.09
CA GLY A 221 10.30 -21.30 13.76
C GLY A 221 9.26 -20.29 13.23
N PRO A 222 8.88 -20.42 11.95
CA PRO A 222 7.85 -19.58 11.34
C PRO A 222 6.45 -19.96 11.82
N THR A 223 5.54 -18.99 11.76
CA THR A 223 4.09 -19.14 11.99
C THR A 223 3.33 -19.13 10.64
N GLU A 224 2.03 -19.41 10.67
CA GLU A 224 1.15 -19.32 9.48
C GLU A 224 1.13 -17.92 8.83
N HIS A 225 1.47 -16.87 9.60
CA HIS A 225 1.53 -15.51 9.10
C HIS A 225 2.86 -15.15 8.44
N HIS A 226 3.86 -16.02 8.46
CA HIS A 226 5.10 -15.81 7.72
C HIS A 226 4.93 -16.25 6.27
N ARG A 227 5.64 -15.60 5.35
CA ARG A 227 5.60 -15.87 3.90
C ARG A 227 6.70 -16.87 3.54
N PRO A 228 6.40 -18.18 3.36
CA PRO A 228 7.43 -19.20 3.19
C PRO A 228 8.44 -18.91 2.08
N ARG A 229 8.00 -18.36 0.93
CA ARG A 229 8.92 -18.02 -0.17
C ARG A 229 9.96 -16.96 0.22
N PHE A 230 9.62 -16.04 1.10
CA PHE A 230 10.51 -14.97 1.55
C PHE A 230 11.53 -15.49 2.57
N LEU A 231 11.21 -16.58 3.27
CA LEU A 231 12.08 -17.19 4.26
C LEU A 231 13.11 -18.16 3.68
N ARG A 232 12.93 -18.64 2.44
CA ARG A 232 13.77 -19.69 1.84
C ARG A 232 15.26 -19.41 1.96
N ASN A 233 15.69 -18.20 1.60
CA ASN A 233 17.10 -17.83 1.62
C ASN A 233 17.63 -17.58 3.05
N LEU A 234 16.77 -17.10 3.96
CA LEU A 234 17.14 -16.79 5.35
C LEU A 234 17.34 -18.05 6.19
N ILE A 235 16.53 -19.09 5.96
CA ILE A 235 16.62 -20.36 6.68
C ILE A 235 17.70 -21.25 6.06
N SER A 236 17.92 -21.21 4.74
CA SER A 236 19.00 -21.98 4.10
C SER A 236 20.40 -21.55 4.58
N GLU A 237 20.65 -20.25 4.75
CA GLU A 237 21.94 -19.75 5.26
C GLU A 237 22.22 -20.16 6.72
N SER A 238 21.16 -20.31 7.54
CA SER A 238 21.30 -20.77 8.92
C SER A 238 21.67 -22.25 9.06
N ARG A 239 21.37 -23.08 8.06
CA ARG A 239 21.76 -24.51 8.05
C ARG A 239 23.19 -24.72 7.56
N VAL A 240 23.69 -23.87 6.66
CA VAL A 240 25.08 -23.96 6.17
C VAL A 240 26.05 -23.53 7.28
N THR A 241 25.72 -22.46 8.01
CA THR A 241 26.56 -21.96 9.13
C THR A 241 26.61 -22.89 10.34
N SER A 242 25.56 -23.68 10.61
CA SER A 242 25.59 -24.68 11.69
C SER A 242 26.46 -25.89 11.35
N VAL A 243 26.48 -26.32 10.07
CA VAL A 243 27.26 -27.49 9.62
C VAL A 243 28.76 -27.17 9.55
N GLU A 244 29.14 -25.96 9.12
CA GLU A 244 30.56 -25.55 9.11
C GLU A 244 31.14 -25.42 10.53
N ASN A 245 30.35 -24.95 11.51
CA ASN A 245 30.79 -24.87 12.91
C ASN A 245 30.96 -26.26 13.54
N GLU A 246 30.07 -27.22 13.28
CA GLU A 246 30.19 -28.60 13.77
C GLU A 246 31.40 -29.34 13.16
N GLN A 247 31.67 -29.14 11.87
CA GLN A 247 32.86 -29.72 11.22
C GLN A 247 34.19 -29.11 11.73
N SER A 248 34.20 -27.82 12.10
CA SER A 248 35.40 -27.18 12.66
C SER A 248 35.75 -27.67 14.08
N GLN A 249 34.77 -28.16 14.84
CA GLN A 249 34.97 -28.67 16.20
C GLN A 249 35.38 -30.14 16.23
N LEU A 250 35.05 -30.92 15.19
CA LEU A 250 35.43 -32.32 15.06
C LEU A 250 36.86 -32.52 14.50
N SER A 251 37.51 -31.47 14.00
CA SER A 251 38.90 -31.53 13.48
C SER A 251 39.98 -31.27 14.54
N PHE A 252 39.63 -31.13 15.81
CA PHE A 252 40.55 -30.86 16.93
C PHE A 252 40.48 -31.90 18.08
N LEU A 253 39.92 -33.08 17.82
CA LEU A 253 39.97 -34.25 18.71
C LEU A 253 40.65 -35.42 18.00
#